data_AF-A0A7C6XQ54-F1
#
_entry.id   AF-A0A7C6XQ54-F1
#
_cell.length_a   1.000
_cell.length_b   1.000
_cell.length_c   1.000
_cell.angle_alpha   90.00
_cell.angle_beta   90.00
_cell.angle_gamma   90.00
#
_symmetry.space_group_name_H-M   'P 1'
#
loop_
_entity.id
_entity.type
_entity.pdbx_description
1 polymer ?
#
loop_
_entity_poly.entity_id
_entity_poly.type
_entity_poly.pdbx_seq_one_letter_code
_entity_poly.pdbx_strand_id
1 'polypeptide(L)' 'MTDPDPLAEAELRELVPAVIGILVSRGADFATAEDAVQDALIEALRSWPSEPPRDRRGWLVTVAWRKFL' A
#
# COMPACT_ATOMS: atom_id res chain seq x y z
N MET A 1 19.50 2.68 11.36
CA MET A 1 18.59 3.63 10.69
C MET A 1 19.04 3.65 9.25
N THR A 2 18.60 2.64 8.50
CA THR A 2 18.94 2.50 7.08
C THR A 2 18.18 3.59 6.35
N ASP A 3 18.87 4.43 5.58
CA ASP A 3 18.17 5.32 4.66
C ASP A 3 17.19 4.49 3.83
N PRO A 4 15.93 4.93 3.67
CA PRO A 4 15.02 4.25 2.76
C PRO A 4 15.68 4.24 1.39
N ASP A 5 15.74 3.05 0.78
CA ASP A 5 16.22 2.89 -0.58
C ASP A 5 15.49 3.90 -1.48
N PRO A 6 16.19 4.85 -2.14
CA PRO A 6 15.55 5.85 -2.98
C PRO A 6 14.65 5.26 -4.06
N LEU A 7 14.96 4.04 -4.53
CA LEU A 7 14.12 3.31 -5.49
C LEU A 7 12.83 2.80 -4.83
N ALA A 8 12.89 2.38 -3.56
CA ALA A 8 11.71 1.99 -2.81
C ALA A 8 10.81 3.20 -2.51
N GLU A 9 11.39 4.37 -2.21
CA GLU A 9 10.60 5.59 -2.03
C GLU A 9 9.90 6.00 -3.34
N ALA A 10 10.61 6.00 -4.47
CA ALA A 10 10.04 6.30 -5.78
C ALA A 10 8.91 5.32 -6.14
N GLU A 11 9.10 4.03 -5.89
CA GLU A 11 8.08 3.00 -6.10
C GLU A 11 6.84 3.24 -5.22
N LEU A 12 7.02 3.57 -3.94
CA LEU A 12 5.89 3.89 -3.06
C LEU A 12 5.11 5.13 -3.53
N ARG A 13 5.79 6.15 -4.06
CA ARG A 13 5.14 7.34 -4.62
C ARG A 13 4.23 7.01 -5.81
N GLU A 14 4.52 5.93 -6.54
CA GLU A 14 3.66 5.43 -7.62
C GLU A 14 2.57 4.47 -7.11
N LEU A 15 2.90 3.58 -6.17
CA LEU A 15 1.99 2.55 -5.67
C LEU A 15 0.83 3.14 -4.87
N VAL A 16 1.09 4.10 -3.98
CA VAL A 16 0.08 4.66 -3.09
C VAL A 16 -1.11 5.26 -3.84
N PRO A 17 -0.94 6.25 -4.75
CA PRO A 17 -2.07 6.82 -5.47
C PRO A 17 -2.78 5.78 -6.37
N ALA A 18 -2.05 4.80 -6.91
CA ALA A 18 -2.65 3.74 -7.71
C ALA A 18 -3.57 2.83 -6.87
N VAL A 19 -3.16 2.45 -5.66
CA VAL A 19 -3.96 1.61 -4.76
C VAL A 19 -5.17 2.38 -4.23
N ILE A 20 -5.01 3.66 -3.84
CA ILE A 20 -6.14 4.51 -3.45
C ILE A 20 -7.16 4.60 -4.58
N GLY A 21 -6.72 4.87 -5.82
CA GLY A 21 -7.60 4.93 -6.99
C GLY A 21 -8.37 3.62 -7.24
N ILE A 22 -7.73 2.47 -7.01
CA ILE A 22 -8.39 1.16 -7.09
C ILE A 22 -9.48 1.02 -6.02
N LEU A 23 -9.22 1.38 -4.76
CA LEU A 23 -10.22 1.30 -3.69
C LEU A 23 -11.40 2.24 -3.94
N VAL A 24 -11.13 3.48 -4.37
CA VAL A 24 -12.17 4.45 -4.72
C VAL A 24 -13.02 3.95 -5.89
N SER A 25 -12.40 3.37 -6.92
CA SER A 25 -13.14 2.77 -8.04
C SER A 25 -14.01 1.57 -7.65
N ARG A 26 -13.77 0.98 -6.46
CA ARG A 26 -14.55 -0.11 -5.88
C ARG A 26 -15.59 0.35 -4.85
N GLY A 27 -15.75 1.66 -4.68
CA GLY A 27 -16.82 2.27 -3.87
C GLY A 27 -16.42 2.70 -2.46
N ALA A 28 -15.15 2.60 -2.08
CA ALA A 28 -14.68 3.29 -0.87
C ALA A 28 -14.68 4.80 -1.13
N ASP A 29 -15.09 5.61 -0.15
CA ASP A 29 -14.81 7.04 -0.23
C ASP A 29 -13.30 7.29 -0.09
N PHE A 30 -12.85 8.47 -0.51
CA PHE A 30 -11.42 8.77 -0.58
C PHE A 30 -10.72 8.70 0.78
N ALA A 31 -11.35 9.21 1.85
CA ALA A 31 -10.73 9.25 3.17
C ALA A 31 -10.57 7.82 3.72
N THR A 32 -11.61 7.01 3.60
CA THR A 32 -11.55 5.60 3.99
C THR A 32 -10.53 4.81 3.16
N ALA A 33 -10.41 5.08 1.85
CA ALA A 33 -9.42 4.46 1.00
C ALA A 33 -7.99 4.85 1.38
N GLU A 34 -7.76 6.13 1.69
CA GLU A 34 -6.47 6.65 2.14
C GLU A 34 -6.05 6.00 3.46
N ASP A 35 -6.95 5.92 4.45
CA ASP A 35 -6.69 5.27 5.74
C ASP A 35 -6.36 3.79 5.57
N ALA A 36 -7.13 3.06 4.76
CA ALA A 36 -6.88 1.64 4.49
C ALA A 36 -5.52 1.40 3.81
N VAL A 37 -5.09 2.31 2.93
CA VAL A 37 -3.77 2.24 2.29
C VAL A 37 -2.65 2.54 3.29
N GLN A 38 -2.84 3.51 4.18
CA GLN A 38 -1.87 3.77 5.26
C GLN A 38 -1.68 2.54 6.16
N ASP A 39 -2.77 1.88 6.55
CA ASP A 39 -2.70 0.63 7.31
C ASP A 39 -1.97 -0.49 6.56
N ALA A 40 -2.21 -0.61 5.25
CA ALA A 40 -1.50 -1.60 4.42
C ALA A 40 0.00 -1.30 4.31
N LEU A 41 0.40 -0.02 4.23
CA LEU A 41 1.80 0.39 4.23
C LEU A 41 2.50 0.06 5.55
N ILE A 42 1.82 0.18 6.69
CA ILE A 42 2.37 -0.22 7.99
C ILE A 42 2.70 -1.72 8.00
N GLU A 43 1.81 -2.57 7.45
CA GLU A 43 2.08 -4.00 7.35
C GLU A 43 3.20 -4.32 6.32
N ALA A 44 3.30 -3.53 5.24
CA ALA A 44 4.38 -3.65 4.26
C ALA A 44 5.75 -3.40 4.92
N LEU A 45 5.86 -2.33 5.72
CA LEU A 45 7.10 -2.00 6.45
C LEU A 45 7.54 -3.10 7.42
N ARG A 46 6.60 -3.87 7.96
CA ARG A 46 6.88 -5.00 8.86
C ARG A 46 7.30 -6.27 8.13
N SER A 47 6.75 -6.52 6.94
CA SER A 47 6.85 -7.82 6.26
C SER A 47 7.81 -7.85 5.06
N TRP A 48 7.87 -6.78 4.27
CA TRP A 48 8.66 -6.76 3.04
C TRP A 48 10.17 -6.84 3.23
N PRO A 49 10.78 -6.28 4.31
CA PRO A 49 12.22 -6.43 4.52
C PRO A 49 12.67 -7.89 4.61
N SER A 50 11.83 -8.79 5.10
CA SER A 50 12.10 -10.23 5.19
C SER A 50 11.57 -11.02 4.00
N GLU A 51 10.37 -10.69 3.52
CA GLU A 51 9.68 -11.44 2.48
C GLU A 51 8.85 -10.49 1.59
N PRO A 52 9.48 -9.86 0.59
CA PRO A 52 8.77 -8.96 -0.30
C PRO A 52 7.83 -9.76 -1.24
N PRO A 53 6.58 -9.32 -1.45
CA PRO A 53 5.68 -9.98 -2.37
C PRO A 53 6.17 -9.82 -3.81
N ARG A 54 5.85 -10.80 -4.66
CA ARG A 54 6.16 -10.74 -6.11
C ARG A 54 5.43 -9.59 -6.82
N ASP A 55 4.23 -9.25 -6.35
CA ASP A 55 3.45 -8.10 -6.81
C ASP A 55 3.09 -7.23 -5.61
N ARG A 56 3.84 -6.15 -5.41
CA ARG A 56 3.63 -5.19 -4.31
C ARG A 56 2.30 -4.44 -4.45
N ARG A 57 1.87 -4.11 -5.67
CA ARG A 57 0.59 -3.42 -5.91
C ARG A 57 -0.58 -4.32 -5.56
N GLY A 58 -0.60 -5.54 -6.09
CA GLY A 58 -1.63 -6.53 -5.80
C GLY A 58 -1.69 -6.89 -4.31
N TRP A 59 -0.54 -6.97 -3.65
CA TRP A 59 -0.46 -7.17 -2.21
C TRP A 59 -1.07 -5.99 -1.43
N LEU A 60 -0.70 -4.74 -1.76
CA LEU A 60 -1.25 -3.55 -1.12
C LEU A 60 -2.77 -3.44 -1.32
N VAL A 61 -3.28 -3.69 -2.53
CA VAL A 61 -4.73 -3.73 -2.80
C VAL A 61 -5.41 -4.77 -1.91
N THR A 62 -4.82 -5.95 -1.76
CA THR A 62 -5.39 -7.04 -0.97
C THR A 62 -5.43 -6.69 0.52
N VAL A 63 -4.34 -6.16 1.07
CA VAL A 63 -4.28 -5.80 2.49
C VAL A 63 -5.16 -4.59 2.79
N ALA A 64 -5.12 -3.54 1.97
CA ALA A 64 -5.96 -2.36 2.13
C ALA A 64 -7.45 -2.73 2.05
N TRP A 65 -7.85 -3.59 1.11
CA TRP A 65 -9.24 -4.07 1.02
C TRP A 65 -9.68 -4.82 2.29
N ARG A 66 -8.78 -5.60 2.91
CA ARG A 66 -9.07 -6.30 4.18
C ARG A 66 -9.16 -5.36 5.38
N LYS A 67 -8.48 -4.21 5.35
CA LYS A 67 -8.54 -3.18 6.40
C LYS A 67 -9.78 -2.28 6.25
N PHE A 68 -10.26 -2.13 5.02
CA PHE A 68 -11.48 -1.38 4.69
C PHE A 68 -12.77 -2.10 5.12
N LEU A 69 -12.83 -3.43 4.96
CA LEU A 69 -13.97 -4.28 5.36
C LEU A 69 -14.07 -4.43 6.88
#